data_AF-A0A832HR50-F1
#
_entry.id   AF-A0A832HR50-F1
#
_cell.length_a   1.000
_cell.length_b   1.000
_cell.length_c   1.000
_cell.angle_alpha   90.00
_cell.angle_beta   90.00
_cell.angle_gamma   90.00
#
_symmetry.space_group_name_H-M   'P 1'
#
loop_
_entity.id
_entity.type
_entity.pdbx_description
1 polymer ?
#
loop_
_entity_poly.entity_id
_entity_poly.type
_entity_poly.pdbx_seq_one_letter_code
_entity_poly.pdbx_strand_id
1 'polypeptide(L)'
;MIQKNLGANIWRNDRPVVRKRWMRTEAGLVVTMALFIFAGVVAGQPAVKLWPQLGDGITNHAGRLAMRCVVAGDGLTVTDTAWDSYQVAGCGKRWTFNMGAPMSVPLKNFTFPAAFAGLPINLTVEFYNPAKPWEVRENYQEIILLGGRQRIGLPDWFHVPTNRLAYDFDEGTWFPSGWTLPRGKYALWQGAAKARQQDRNGRCPMYDFGFTHVSPVAMTPGGDQGTRDRRAHLFGDNEWIPHDGARDAFSADPTDPKNWRIEPFHHWAERCAIIIPDFEAPNSHLWREHQYAAFRNLVDEVRARRPDVLFGCWGVGVVRGSFRIFDSIWEGKPTGVVDRKGAQQWREKYERPEADLHPVFERCHLNLGNPSVYWINNSKPSQLYAFVQEWEQGKRARPNVPNILSTWIQVEFVDGYPLSQYRFADAKGRLRNEGLKHQAPASSTYALSLFGHCVMDGLQCWEIGARYSEELADYSDWRVREQPPKHKLNGVETPVYYYLKYFGFYNYHVLGMWQAARNKDIIEAATSWEMPELWTSRNRIWRTGDERYPSYASLNKEPLVRAKLSSDGRTLLVIACNPHNQGVEQVRIRLPGRSTEYSFELAGDFPIIQRFQAPAGGN
;
A
#
# COMPACT_ATOMS: atom_id res chain seq x y z
N MET A 1 45.21 45.24 -23.08
CA MET A 1 45.83 46.37 -23.81
C MET A 1 44.93 46.69 -25.00
N ILE A 2 44.29 47.87 -25.03
CA ILE A 2 43.51 48.43 -26.18
C ILE A 2 42.24 47.64 -26.59
N GLN A 3 41.13 48.22 -27.08
CA GLN A 3 40.39 49.46 -26.74
C GLN A 3 39.02 49.46 -27.47
N LYS A 4 37.95 49.95 -26.81
CA LYS A 4 36.73 50.67 -27.31
C LYS A 4 35.54 50.35 -26.36
N ASN A 5 34.89 51.31 -25.70
CA ASN A 5 34.10 52.49 -26.14
C ASN A 5 32.68 52.09 -26.60
N LEU A 6 31.57 52.75 -26.23
CA LEU A 6 31.36 54.03 -25.51
C LEU A 6 29.91 54.11 -24.92
N GLY A 7 29.63 55.05 -23.99
CA GLY A 7 28.28 55.36 -23.44
C GLY A 7 28.02 54.76 -22.04
N ALA A 8 27.80 55.46 -20.90
CA ALA A 8 27.41 56.85 -20.57
C ALA A 8 25.91 57.18 -20.79
N ASN A 9 25.15 57.82 -19.87
CA ASN A 9 25.47 58.35 -18.53
C ASN A 9 24.21 58.72 -17.65
N ILE A 10 24.31 58.59 -16.30
CA ILE A 10 23.73 59.38 -15.14
C ILE A 10 22.34 60.09 -15.30
N TRP A 11 21.34 60.12 -14.38
CA TRP A 11 21.21 60.48 -12.92
C TRP A 11 19.95 59.78 -12.30
N ARG A 12 19.77 59.48 -10.98
CA ARG A 12 19.67 60.32 -9.74
C ARG A 12 18.58 61.43 -9.82
N ASN A 13 17.77 61.81 -8.83
CA ASN A 13 17.34 61.38 -7.46
C ASN A 13 15.96 62.13 -7.19
N ASP A 14 15.19 62.10 -6.09
CA ASP A 14 15.26 61.58 -4.71
C ASP A 14 13.82 61.32 -4.12
N ARG A 15 13.63 61.41 -2.78
CA ARG A 15 12.37 61.38 -1.99
C ARG A 15 11.99 62.83 -1.53
N PRO A 16 11.03 63.12 -0.58
CA PRO A 16 10.04 62.28 0.13
C PRO A 16 8.59 62.85 0.32
N VAL A 17 7.69 61.97 0.79
CA VAL A 17 6.59 62.13 1.80
C VAL A 17 6.06 63.54 2.18
N VAL A 18 4.73 63.73 2.15
CA VAL A 18 3.94 64.32 3.28
C VAL A 18 2.43 64.00 3.19
N ARG A 19 1.74 63.97 4.35
CA ARG A 19 0.30 63.68 4.54
C ARG A 19 -0.60 64.92 4.32
N LYS A 20 -1.88 64.69 3.97
CA LYS A 20 -3.03 65.38 4.62
C LYS A 20 -4.33 64.56 4.55
N ARG A 21 -5.40 65.07 5.16
CA ARG A 21 -6.61 64.36 5.66
C ARG A 21 -7.83 65.31 5.55
N TRP A 22 -9.03 64.78 5.82
CA TRP A 22 -10.34 65.48 5.94
C TRP A 22 -11.11 65.73 4.63
N MET A 23 -12.46 65.76 4.59
CA MET A 23 -13.49 64.94 5.28
C MET A 23 -14.90 65.29 4.76
N ARG A 24 -15.78 64.28 4.55
CA ARG A 24 -17.26 64.37 4.56
C ARG A 24 -17.91 65.30 3.47
N THR A 25 -19.23 65.31 3.20
CA THR A 25 -20.42 64.67 3.82
C THR A 25 -21.57 64.50 2.79
N GLU A 26 -22.59 63.68 3.11
CA GLU A 26 -23.97 63.65 2.53
C GLU A 26 -24.12 63.20 1.04
N ALA A 27 -25.21 62.56 0.59
CA ALA A 27 -26.21 61.71 1.25
C ALA A 27 -26.95 60.86 0.18
N GLY A 28 -27.54 59.71 0.56
CA GLY A 28 -28.33 58.88 -0.34
C GLY A 28 -28.69 57.52 0.27
N LEU A 29 -29.96 57.31 0.62
CA LEU A 29 -30.41 56.20 1.45
C LEU A 29 -31.40 55.29 0.70
N VAL A 30 -31.06 54.02 0.53
CA VAL A 30 -32.00 52.93 0.20
C VAL A 30 -31.69 51.76 1.13
N VAL A 31 -32.72 51.27 1.83
CA VAL A 31 -32.63 50.13 2.75
C VAL A 31 -33.07 48.86 2.03
N THR A 32 -32.19 47.87 1.97
CA THR A 32 -32.58 46.48 1.73
C THR A 32 -31.90 45.59 2.77
N MET A 33 -32.64 45.17 3.79
CA MET A 33 -32.18 44.15 4.73
C MET A 33 -32.17 42.79 4.02
N ALA A 34 -30.98 42.31 3.68
CA ALA A 34 -30.74 40.91 3.36
C ALA A 34 -29.71 40.36 4.34
N LEU A 35 -30.11 39.40 5.19
CA LEU A 35 -29.15 38.67 6.02
C LEU A 35 -28.33 37.74 5.13
N PHE A 36 -27.23 38.26 4.56
CA PHE A 36 -26.10 37.41 4.18
C PHE A 36 -25.44 36.89 5.45
N ILE A 37 -26.06 35.85 6.03
CA ILE A 37 -25.35 34.90 6.86
C ILE A 37 -24.18 34.42 5.98
N PHE A 38 -22.96 34.75 6.38
CA PHE A 38 -21.75 34.16 5.81
C PHE A 38 -21.68 32.70 6.26
N ALA A 39 -22.55 31.87 5.69
CA ALA A 39 -22.31 30.47 5.48
C ALA A 39 -21.16 30.37 4.48
N GLY A 40 -19.96 30.66 4.97
CA GLY A 40 -18.72 30.47 4.23
C GLY A 40 -18.59 28.99 3.94
N VAL A 41 -19.08 28.58 2.77
CA VAL A 41 -18.77 27.27 2.20
C VAL A 41 -17.27 27.29 1.99
N VAL A 42 -16.55 26.76 2.98
CA VAL A 42 -15.12 26.48 2.87
C VAL A 42 -15.01 25.51 1.72
N ALA A 43 -14.57 26.01 0.57
CA ALA A 43 -14.48 25.27 -0.68
C ALA A 43 -13.38 24.20 -0.52
N GLY A 44 -13.78 23.07 0.07
CA GLY A 44 -13.01 21.84 -0.02
C GLY A 44 -12.87 21.44 -1.48
N GLN A 45 -11.87 20.61 -1.78
CA GLN A 45 -11.66 20.17 -3.14
C GLN A 45 -12.93 19.45 -3.64
N PRO A 46 -13.33 19.67 -4.92
CA PRO A 46 -14.41 18.89 -5.51
C PRO A 46 -14.02 17.41 -5.52
N ALA A 47 -15.00 16.52 -5.49
CA ALA A 47 -14.75 15.11 -5.69
C ALA A 47 -14.23 14.84 -7.12
N VAL A 48 -13.27 13.93 -7.28
CA VAL A 48 -12.64 13.62 -8.57
C VAL A 48 -12.51 12.12 -8.78
N LYS A 49 -12.74 11.65 -10.01
CA LYS A 49 -12.48 10.25 -10.40
C LYS A 49 -10.97 10.05 -10.57
N LEU A 50 -10.36 9.26 -9.70
CA LEU A 50 -8.92 8.96 -9.73
C LEU A 50 -8.60 7.85 -10.73
N TRP A 51 -9.47 6.84 -10.84
CA TRP A 51 -9.34 5.77 -11.83
C TRP A 51 -10.72 5.20 -12.23
N PRO A 52 -10.93 4.83 -13.50
CA PRO A 52 -10.10 5.12 -14.66
C PRO A 52 -10.37 6.51 -15.26
N GLN A 53 -9.32 7.12 -15.84
CA GLN A 53 -9.35 8.52 -16.32
C GLN A 53 -9.57 8.68 -17.83
N LEU A 54 -9.36 7.63 -18.63
CA LEU A 54 -9.30 7.70 -20.10
C LEU A 54 -10.67 7.52 -20.81
N GLY A 55 -11.76 7.69 -20.06
CA GLY A 55 -13.12 7.44 -20.53
C GLY A 55 -14.15 7.44 -19.40
N ASP A 56 -15.40 7.71 -19.76
CA ASP A 56 -16.52 7.93 -18.84
C ASP A 56 -16.72 6.83 -17.78
N GLY A 57 -16.39 5.57 -18.10
CA GLY A 57 -16.63 4.41 -17.23
C GLY A 57 -15.97 3.14 -17.73
N ILE A 58 -16.34 2.00 -17.15
CA ILE A 58 -15.85 0.66 -17.48
C ILE A 58 -16.91 -0.06 -18.33
N THR A 59 -16.49 -0.78 -19.39
CA THR A 59 -17.41 -1.43 -20.35
C THR A 59 -17.11 -2.92 -20.49
N ASN A 60 -18.14 -3.75 -20.51
CA ASN A 60 -17.95 -5.20 -20.70
C ASN A 60 -17.44 -5.55 -22.12
N HIS A 61 -17.14 -6.84 -22.35
CA HIS A 61 -16.70 -7.36 -23.66
C HIS A 61 -17.67 -7.08 -24.82
N ALA A 62 -18.97 -6.88 -24.56
CA ALA A 62 -19.98 -6.52 -25.55
C ALA A 62 -20.07 -5.00 -25.80
N GLY A 63 -19.17 -4.19 -25.21
CA GLY A 63 -19.17 -2.74 -25.30
C GLY A 63 -20.26 -2.04 -24.47
N ARG A 64 -20.99 -2.77 -23.64
CA ARG A 64 -22.02 -2.20 -22.77
C ARG A 64 -21.38 -1.56 -21.54
N LEU A 65 -21.78 -0.34 -21.20
CA LEU A 65 -21.35 0.33 -19.97
C LEU A 65 -21.76 -0.50 -18.75
N ALA A 66 -20.76 -0.93 -17.97
CA ALA A 66 -20.90 -1.81 -16.83
C ALA A 66 -20.67 -1.09 -15.49
N MET A 67 -19.98 0.05 -15.49
CA MET A 67 -19.75 0.90 -14.31
C MET A 67 -19.44 2.35 -14.73
N ARG A 68 -19.98 3.33 -14.00
CA ARG A 68 -19.72 4.77 -14.10
C ARG A 68 -20.11 5.45 -12.78
N CYS A 69 -19.19 5.51 -11.82
CA CYS A 69 -19.41 6.22 -10.57
C CYS A 69 -19.24 7.73 -10.78
N VAL A 70 -20.29 8.50 -10.47
CA VAL A 70 -20.31 9.96 -10.48
C VAL A 70 -20.59 10.44 -9.06
N VAL A 71 -19.71 11.24 -8.49
CA VAL A 71 -19.93 11.88 -7.19
C VAL A 71 -20.77 13.15 -7.40
N ALA A 72 -21.78 13.35 -6.56
CA ALA A 72 -22.69 14.48 -6.63
C ALA A 72 -22.03 15.79 -6.15
N GLY A 73 -22.73 16.92 -6.32
CA GLY A 73 -22.25 18.25 -5.94
C GLY A 73 -22.03 18.48 -4.44
N ASP A 74 -22.41 17.53 -3.57
CA ASP A 74 -22.08 17.53 -2.15
C ASP A 74 -20.67 16.97 -1.86
N GLY A 75 -20.02 16.36 -2.86
CA GLY A 75 -18.72 15.70 -2.75
C GLY A 75 -18.72 14.37 -2.00
N LEU A 76 -19.85 13.89 -1.50
CA LEU A 76 -19.95 12.72 -0.61
C LEU A 76 -20.97 11.66 -1.08
N THR A 77 -21.94 12.02 -1.93
CA THR A 77 -22.92 11.08 -2.48
C THR A 77 -22.46 10.51 -3.80
N VAL A 78 -22.36 9.18 -3.89
CA VAL A 78 -22.03 8.47 -5.14
C VAL A 78 -23.30 8.08 -5.88
N THR A 79 -23.30 8.25 -7.19
CA THR A 79 -24.40 7.91 -8.10
C THR A 79 -23.89 7.11 -9.29
N ASP A 80 -24.63 6.08 -9.69
CA ASP A 80 -24.42 5.31 -10.93
C ASP A 80 -25.79 4.78 -11.38
N THR A 81 -26.18 5.04 -12.63
CA THR A 81 -27.42 4.53 -13.24
C THR A 81 -27.18 3.45 -14.30
N ALA A 82 -25.93 3.27 -14.76
CA ALA A 82 -25.57 2.19 -15.66
C ALA A 82 -25.75 0.84 -14.95
N TRP A 83 -25.36 0.77 -13.66
CA TRP A 83 -25.49 -0.39 -12.81
C TRP A 83 -26.89 -0.98 -12.72
N ASP A 84 -27.95 -0.19 -12.56
CA ASP A 84 -29.29 -0.75 -12.37
C ASP A 84 -29.69 -1.61 -13.57
N SER A 85 -29.35 -1.13 -14.77
CA SER A 85 -29.57 -1.84 -16.03
C SER A 85 -28.60 -3.01 -16.21
N TYR A 86 -27.35 -2.91 -15.74
CA TYR A 86 -26.30 -3.86 -16.05
C TYR A 86 -26.40 -5.12 -15.18
N GLN A 87 -26.74 -6.22 -15.86
CA GLN A 87 -27.05 -7.53 -15.31
C GLN A 87 -26.28 -8.62 -16.09
N VAL A 88 -25.84 -9.66 -15.39
CA VAL A 88 -25.14 -10.81 -15.97
C VAL A 88 -25.98 -12.06 -15.74
N ALA A 89 -26.33 -12.78 -16.81
CA ALA A 89 -27.30 -13.87 -16.75
C ALA A 89 -26.88 -14.98 -15.76
N GLY A 90 -27.77 -15.33 -14.83
CA GLY A 90 -27.54 -16.32 -13.78
C GLY A 90 -26.69 -15.85 -12.59
N CYS A 91 -26.29 -14.57 -12.53
CA CYS A 91 -25.47 -14.03 -11.44
C CYS A 91 -26.28 -13.16 -10.48
N GLY A 92 -25.94 -13.24 -9.19
CA GLY A 92 -26.26 -12.21 -8.21
C GLY A 92 -25.28 -11.03 -8.33
N LYS A 93 -25.61 -9.91 -7.70
CA LYS A 93 -24.83 -8.67 -7.75
C LYS A 93 -24.56 -8.17 -6.33
N ARG A 94 -23.33 -7.74 -6.04
CA ARG A 94 -22.98 -7.13 -4.74
C ARG A 94 -21.98 -5.99 -4.90
N TRP A 95 -21.99 -5.10 -3.91
CA TRP A 95 -21.16 -3.90 -3.84
C TRP A 95 -20.20 -4.00 -2.66
N THR A 96 -18.98 -3.49 -2.84
CA THR A 96 -17.95 -3.35 -1.79
C THR A 96 -17.28 -1.98 -1.93
N PHE A 97 -16.67 -1.50 -0.86
CA PHE A 97 -15.71 -0.41 -0.95
C PHE A 97 -14.50 -0.66 -0.05
N ASN A 98 -13.32 -0.28 -0.53
CA ASN A 98 -12.01 -0.59 0.06
C ASN A 98 -11.91 -2.06 0.52
N MET A 99 -11.41 -2.31 1.74
CA MET A 99 -11.37 -3.65 2.36
C MET A 99 -12.74 -4.13 2.89
N GLY A 100 -13.81 -3.37 2.67
CA GLY A 100 -15.12 -3.61 3.27
C GLY A 100 -15.82 -4.89 2.79
N ALA A 101 -16.61 -5.48 3.69
CA ALA A 101 -17.48 -6.61 3.36
C ALA A 101 -18.59 -6.22 2.34
N PRO A 102 -19.19 -7.19 1.63
CA PRO A 102 -20.33 -6.93 0.75
C PRO A 102 -21.46 -6.17 1.44
N MET A 103 -21.87 -5.05 0.84
CA MET A 103 -22.93 -4.19 1.35
C MET A 103 -24.31 -4.80 1.07
N SER A 104 -25.24 -4.59 2.01
CA SER A 104 -26.65 -4.99 1.89
C SER A 104 -27.50 -4.07 1.02
N VAL A 105 -26.96 -2.91 0.61
CA VAL A 105 -27.62 -1.91 -0.24
C VAL A 105 -26.74 -1.55 -1.44
N PRO A 106 -27.31 -1.16 -2.59
CA PRO A 106 -26.54 -0.61 -3.70
C PRO A 106 -25.79 0.68 -3.31
N LEU A 107 -24.60 0.88 -3.88
CA LEU A 107 -23.83 2.13 -3.74
C LEU A 107 -24.41 3.33 -4.53
N LYS A 108 -25.62 3.19 -5.09
CA LYS A 108 -26.30 4.26 -5.84
C LYS A 108 -27.03 5.20 -4.89
N ASN A 109 -26.78 6.50 -5.04
CA ASN A 109 -27.23 7.56 -4.14
C ASN A 109 -26.73 7.34 -2.70
N PHE A 110 -25.58 6.67 -2.53
CA PHE A 110 -25.00 6.40 -1.23
C PHE A 110 -24.15 7.58 -0.77
N THR A 111 -24.57 8.26 0.30
CA THR A 111 -23.83 9.35 0.94
C THR A 111 -22.84 8.81 1.96
N PHE A 112 -21.54 9.01 1.72
CA PHE A 112 -20.52 8.69 2.70
C PHE A 112 -20.60 9.63 3.92
N PRO A 113 -20.41 9.13 5.16
CA PRO A 113 -20.34 9.99 6.34
C PRO A 113 -19.24 11.04 6.22
N ALA A 114 -19.44 12.24 6.76
CA ALA A 114 -18.53 13.37 6.56
C ALA A 114 -17.08 13.16 7.08
N ALA A 115 -16.83 12.12 7.88
CA ALA A 115 -15.49 11.68 8.26
C ALA A 115 -14.65 11.16 7.08
N PHE A 116 -15.30 10.68 6.01
CA PHE A 116 -14.69 10.20 4.77
C PHE A 116 -14.35 11.32 3.76
N ALA A 117 -14.67 12.58 4.08
CA ALA A 117 -14.35 13.71 3.20
C ALA A 117 -12.85 13.79 2.91
N GLY A 118 -12.47 14.11 1.67
CA GLY A 118 -11.07 14.15 1.24
C GLY A 118 -10.35 12.80 1.23
N LEU A 119 -11.06 11.66 1.20
CA LEU A 119 -10.44 10.33 1.14
C LEU A 119 -10.69 9.63 -0.21
N PRO A 120 -9.67 8.92 -0.76
CA PRO A 120 -9.84 8.05 -1.90
C PRO A 120 -10.52 6.74 -1.47
N ILE A 121 -11.56 6.36 -2.20
CA ILE A 121 -12.33 5.14 -1.99
C ILE A 121 -12.33 4.31 -3.27
N ASN A 122 -11.91 3.06 -3.17
CA ASN A 122 -12.04 2.06 -4.23
C ASN A 122 -13.46 1.48 -4.13
N LEU A 123 -14.32 1.74 -5.10
CA LEU A 123 -15.66 1.14 -5.18
C LEU A 123 -15.59 -0.09 -6.08
N THR A 124 -16.27 -1.18 -5.73
CA THR A 124 -16.23 -2.41 -6.54
C THR A 124 -17.56 -3.15 -6.59
N VAL A 125 -17.89 -3.65 -7.78
CA VAL A 125 -19.12 -4.40 -8.07
C VAL A 125 -18.78 -5.77 -8.64
N GLU A 126 -19.22 -6.81 -7.93
CA GLU A 126 -19.03 -8.22 -8.29
C GLU A 126 -20.34 -8.83 -8.77
N PHE A 127 -20.28 -9.54 -9.90
CA PHE A 127 -21.33 -10.43 -10.39
C PHE A 127 -20.93 -11.88 -10.10
N TYR A 128 -21.67 -12.54 -9.21
CA TYR A 128 -21.26 -13.81 -8.59
C TYR A 128 -22.34 -14.89 -8.72
N ASN A 129 -21.95 -16.16 -8.64
CA ASN A 129 -22.88 -17.29 -8.63
C ASN A 129 -23.67 -17.32 -7.31
N PRO A 130 -25.01 -17.15 -7.29
CA PRO A 130 -25.79 -17.15 -6.04
C PRO A 130 -25.68 -18.46 -5.25
N ALA A 131 -25.52 -19.60 -5.93
CA ALA A 131 -25.39 -20.91 -5.29
C ALA A 131 -23.97 -21.18 -4.74
N LYS A 132 -22.97 -20.39 -5.16
CA LYS A 132 -21.58 -20.50 -4.74
C LYS A 132 -20.93 -19.11 -4.69
N PRO A 133 -21.16 -18.30 -3.64
CA PRO A 133 -20.81 -16.87 -3.65
C PRO A 133 -19.32 -16.49 -3.75
N TRP A 134 -18.42 -17.46 -3.82
CA TRP A 134 -16.99 -17.27 -4.13
C TRP A 134 -16.67 -17.32 -5.63
N GLU A 135 -17.54 -17.91 -6.47
CA GLU A 135 -17.40 -17.90 -7.94
C GLU A 135 -17.88 -16.54 -8.49
N VAL A 136 -16.94 -15.65 -8.80
CA VAL A 136 -17.20 -14.33 -9.42
C VAL A 136 -16.97 -14.42 -10.92
N ARG A 137 -17.97 -14.02 -11.72
CA ARG A 137 -17.97 -14.10 -13.19
C ARG A 137 -17.51 -12.80 -13.86
N GLU A 138 -17.93 -11.66 -13.32
CA GLU A 138 -17.48 -10.33 -13.76
C GLU A 138 -17.22 -9.46 -12.53
N ASN A 139 -16.20 -8.59 -12.59
CA ASN A 139 -15.79 -7.73 -11.48
C ASN A 139 -15.29 -6.39 -12.01
N TYR A 140 -15.72 -5.29 -11.38
CA TYR A 140 -15.52 -3.93 -11.86
C TYR A 140 -15.10 -2.99 -10.72
N GLN A 141 -14.00 -2.25 -10.87
CA GLN A 141 -13.51 -1.27 -9.87
C GLN A 141 -13.19 0.11 -10.44
N GLU A 142 -13.68 1.15 -9.77
CA GLU A 142 -13.32 2.56 -9.94
C GLU A 142 -12.79 3.11 -8.61
N ILE A 143 -11.96 4.14 -8.68
CA ILE A 143 -11.41 4.83 -7.52
C ILE A 143 -11.82 6.29 -7.61
N ILE A 144 -12.50 6.77 -6.56
CA ILE A 144 -12.97 8.15 -6.44
C ILE A 144 -12.29 8.82 -5.25
N LEU A 145 -11.90 10.08 -5.40
CA LEU A 145 -11.60 10.96 -4.29
C LEU A 145 -12.90 11.63 -3.85
N LEU A 146 -13.33 11.37 -2.62
CA LEU A 146 -14.45 12.10 -2.01
C LEU A 146 -14.02 13.55 -1.73
N GLY A 147 -14.92 14.49 -1.99
CA GLY A 147 -14.66 15.92 -1.88
C GLY A 147 -14.75 16.44 -0.44
N GLY A 148 -14.71 17.77 -0.31
CA GLY A 148 -14.80 18.46 0.96
C GLY A 148 -13.45 18.60 1.69
N ARG A 149 -13.50 18.94 2.98
CA ARG A 149 -12.31 19.07 3.84
C ARG A 149 -12.07 17.78 4.61
N GLN A 150 -10.85 17.25 4.53
CA GLN A 150 -10.41 16.06 5.25
C GLN A 150 -10.60 16.20 6.77
N ARG A 151 -11.06 15.11 7.40
CA ARG A 151 -11.41 15.08 8.84
C ARG A 151 -10.67 14.05 9.68
N ILE A 152 -10.19 12.95 9.09
CA ILE A 152 -9.26 12.05 9.79
C ILE A 152 -7.88 12.71 9.95
N GLY A 153 -7.13 12.30 10.96
CA GLY A 153 -5.84 12.89 11.34
C GLY A 153 -4.67 12.57 10.41
N LEU A 154 -4.78 12.87 9.12
CA LEU A 154 -3.61 13.00 8.25
C LEU A 154 -2.94 14.37 8.53
N PRO A 155 -1.63 14.52 8.32
CA PRO A 155 -0.91 15.74 8.64
C PRO A 155 -1.13 16.83 7.57
N ASP A 156 -1.05 18.11 7.96
CA ASP A 156 -1.36 19.26 7.09
C ASP A 156 -0.55 19.34 5.78
N TRP A 157 0.63 18.71 5.72
CA TRP A 157 1.48 18.64 4.52
C TRP A 157 1.06 17.55 3.52
N PHE A 158 0.29 16.54 3.97
CA PHE A 158 -0.07 15.41 3.13
C PHE A 158 -1.29 15.75 2.28
N HIS A 159 -1.14 15.59 0.97
CA HIS A 159 -2.20 15.82 -0.01
C HIS A 159 -2.43 14.57 -0.84
N VAL A 160 -3.70 14.24 -1.09
CA VAL A 160 -4.09 13.12 -1.94
C VAL A 160 -3.97 13.55 -3.40
N PRO A 161 -3.24 12.83 -4.27
CA PRO A 161 -3.19 13.15 -5.69
C PRO A 161 -4.59 13.08 -6.32
N THR A 162 -5.05 14.20 -6.90
CA THR A 162 -6.44 14.34 -7.36
C THR A 162 -6.63 14.08 -8.86
N ASN A 163 -5.55 14.11 -9.64
CA ASN A 163 -5.59 14.12 -11.11
C ASN A 163 -4.39 13.42 -11.78
N ARG A 164 -3.56 12.71 -11.02
CA ARG A 164 -2.40 11.95 -11.51
C ARG A 164 -2.62 10.46 -11.37
N LEU A 165 -1.94 9.67 -12.18
CA LEU A 165 -2.01 8.22 -12.16
C LEU A 165 -0.93 7.62 -11.29
N ALA A 166 0.19 8.31 -11.09
CA ALA A 166 1.27 7.85 -10.25
C ALA A 166 1.46 8.71 -8.99
N TYR A 167 2.39 8.27 -8.14
CA TYR A 167 2.73 8.93 -6.89
C TYR A 167 3.59 10.19 -7.13
N ASP A 168 3.51 11.14 -6.19
CA ASP A 168 3.98 12.52 -6.37
C ASP A 168 5.30 12.81 -5.66
N PHE A 169 6.30 11.99 -5.98
CA PHE A 169 7.68 12.21 -5.56
C PHE A 169 8.40 13.28 -6.40
N ASP A 170 7.87 13.59 -7.60
CA ASP A 170 8.53 14.39 -8.63
C ASP A 170 8.83 15.84 -8.23
N GLU A 171 8.05 16.41 -7.32
CA GLU A 171 8.08 17.85 -7.06
C GLU A 171 9.12 18.27 -6.00
N GLY A 172 9.82 17.32 -5.36
CA GLY A 172 11.00 17.54 -4.51
C GLY A 172 10.83 18.45 -3.26
N THR A 173 9.62 18.98 -3.06
CA THR A 173 9.30 20.07 -2.12
C THR A 173 8.25 19.65 -1.09
N TRP A 174 7.41 18.66 -1.40
CA TRP A 174 6.41 18.10 -0.50
C TRP A 174 7.05 17.33 0.67
N PHE A 175 8.23 16.76 0.43
CA PHE A 175 8.96 15.87 1.35
C PHE A 175 10.25 16.54 1.86
N PRO A 176 10.24 17.28 2.99
CA PRO A 176 11.46 17.81 3.58
C PRO A 176 12.35 16.66 4.08
N SER A 177 13.45 16.44 3.37
CA SER A 177 14.42 15.37 3.58
C SER A 177 14.96 15.26 5.02
N GLY A 178 15.30 14.04 5.45
CA GLY A 178 15.84 13.75 6.78
C GLY A 178 14.91 12.90 7.65
N TRP A 179 13.78 12.45 7.09
CA TRP A 179 12.84 11.51 7.72
C TRP A 179 13.42 10.10 7.73
N THR A 180 14.32 9.85 8.66
CA THR A 180 14.86 8.51 8.94
C THR A 180 13.87 7.68 9.73
N LEU A 181 13.67 6.42 9.33
CA LEU A 181 12.95 5.45 10.14
C LEU A 181 13.65 5.19 11.49
N PRO A 182 12.92 4.68 12.51
CA PRO A 182 13.51 4.18 13.75
C PRO A 182 14.62 3.15 13.52
N ARG A 183 15.61 3.10 14.40
CA ARG A 183 16.74 2.15 14.30
C ARG A 183 16.25 0.71 14.23
N GLY A 184 16.82 -0.07 13.31
CA GLY A 184 16.46 -1.48 13.11
C GLY A 184 15.16 -1.70 12.34
N LYS A 185 14.47 -0.64 11.90
CA LYS A 185 13.37 -0.74 10.94
C LYS A 185 13.90 -0.80 9.52
N TYR A 186 13.26 -1.59 8.67
CA TYR A 186 13.58 -1.72 7.26
C TYR A 186 12.44 -1.16 6.40
N ALA A 187 12.71 -0.12 5.61
CA ALA A 187 11.92 0.19 4.41
C ALA A 187 12.71 -0.23 3.17
N LEU A 188 12.12 -1.10 2.35
CA LEU A 188 12.74 -1.61 1.13
C LEU A 188 11.90 -1.23 -0.10
N TRP A 189 12.51 -0.57 -1.09
CA TRP A 189 11.86 -0.28 -2.38
C TRP A 189 12.44 -1.12 -3.50
N GLN A 190 11.59 -1.93 -4.13
CA GLN A 190 11.87 -2.61 -5.38
C GLN A 190 10.66 -2.49 -6.29
N GLY A 191 10.49 -1.32 -6.91
CA GLY A 191 9.40 -1.04 -7.83
C GLY A 191 9.78 0.01 -8.87
N ALA A 192 8.99 0.08 -9.93
CA ALA A 192 9.12 1.02 -11.03
C ALA A 192 8.98 2.47 -10.55
N ALA A 193 9.96 3.28 -10.96
CA ALA A 193 9.90 4.73 -10.85
C ALA A 193 9.31 5.34 -12.13
N LYS A 194 8.84 6.60 -12.03
CA LYS A 194 8.54 7.41 -13.21
C LYS A 194 9.83 7.63 -14.03
N ALA A 195 9.73 7.48 -15.34
CA ALA A 195 10.83 7.72 -16.29
C ALA A 195 11.46 9.13 -16.20
N ARG A 196 10.75 10.10 -15.60
CA ARG A 196 11.14 11.52 -15.52
C ARG A 196 11.63 11.97 -14.14
N GLN A 197 11.69 11.09 -13.14
CA GLN A 197 12.11 11.50 -11.80
C GLN A 197 13.54 12.02 -11.78
N GLN A 198 13.76 13.06 -10.98
CA GLN A 198 15.04 13.71 -10.74
C GLN A 198 15.21 13.89 -9.23
N ASP A 199 16.44 13.80 -8.76
CA ASP A 199 16.82 14.13 -7.40
C ASP A 199 17.69 15.38 -7.45
N ARG A 200 17.84 16.04 -6.31
CA ARG A 200 18.59 17.32 -6.19
C ARG A 200 20.10 17.14 -6.00
N ASN A 201 20.60 15.90 -5.86
CA ASN A 201 21.96 15.58 -5.42
C ASN A 201 22.72 14.59 -6.33
N GLY A 202 22.11 14.04 -7.39
CA GLY A 202 22.71 12.99 -8.22
C GLY A 202 22.73 11.62 -7.54
N ARG A 203 21.73 11.33 -6.71
CA ARG A 203 21.62 10.13 -5.85
C ARG A 203 20.29 9.42 -6.06
N CYS A 204 20.17 8.20 -5.54
CA CYS A 204 18.92 7.47 -5.46
C CYS A 204 17.88 8.25 -4.61
N PRO A 205 16.78 8.77 -5.20
CA PRO A 205 15.84 9.66 -4.51
C PRO A 205 15.01 8.91 -3.47
N MET A 206 14.83 7.59 -3.63
CA MET A 206 14.15 6.74 -2.67
C MET A 206 14.81 6.81 -1.27
N TYR A 207 16.13 7.02 -1.19
CA TYR A 207 16.80 7.28 0.08
C TYR A 207 16.46 8.65 0.69
N ASP A 208 16.23 9.70 -0.11
CA ASP A 208 15.77 11.01 0.35
C ASP A 208 14.29 10.96 0.80
N PHE A 209 13.48 10.06 0.20
CA PHE A 209 12.14 9.68 0.67
C PHE A 209 12.13 8.70 1.87
N GLY A 210 13.29 8.47 2.50
CA GLY A 210 13.40 7.73 3.76
C GLY A 210 13.45 6.20 3.63
N PHE A 211 13.51 5.63 2.42
CA PHE A 211 13.76 4.20 2.29
C PHE A 211 15.16 3.84 2.82
N THR A 212 15.24 2.75 3.58
CA THR A 212 16.52 2.29 4.15
C THR A 212 17.33 1.55 3.11
N HIS A 213 16.65 0.70 2.33
CA HIS A 213 17.19 -0.16 1.30
C HIS A 213 16.45 0.05 -0.01
N VAL A 214 17.16 0.01 -1.14
CA VAL A 214 16.57 0.17 -2.47
C VAL A 214 17.20 -0.85 -3.42
N SER A 215 16.42 -1.41 -4.34
CA SER A 215 16.94 -2.41 -5.26
C SER A 215 17.86 -1.79 -6.31
N PRO A 216 18.96 -2.46 -6.72
CA PRO A 216 19.86 -1.95 -7.76
C PRO A 216 19.17 -1.78 -9.13
N VAL A 217 18.03 -2.44 -9.34
CA VAL A 217 17.20 -2.32 -10.55
C VAL A 217 16.09 -1.26 -10.43
N ALA A 218 15.87 -0.67 -9.24
CA ALA A 218 14.99 0.47 -9.09
C ALA A 218 15.61 1.68 -9.81
N MET A 219 14.81 2.42 -10.57
CA MET A 219 15.31 3.48 -11.44
C MET A 219 15.66 4.74 -10.66
N THR A 220 16.87 5.26 -10.90
CA THR A 220 17.41 6.43 -10.20
C THR A 220 18.03 7.45 -11.17
N PRO A 221 17.97 8.76 -10.86
CA PRO A 221 18.67 9.81 -11.59
C PRO A 221 20.18 9.59 -11.50
N GLY A 222 20.91 9.80 -12.60
CA GLY A 222 22.35 9.53 -12.67
C GLY A 222 22.76 8.05 -12.56
N GLY A 223 21.85 7.13 -12.24
CA GLY A 223 22.13 5.70 -12.07
C GLY A 223 22.77 5.33 -10.72
N ASP A 224 22.69 6.19 -9.70
CA ASP A 224 23.14 5.83 -8.35
C ASP A 224 22.28 4.69 -7.78
N GLN A 225 22.92 3.55 -7.49
CA GLN A 225 22.30 2.39 -6.84
C GLN A 225 22.49 2.39 -5.32
N GLY A 226 23.05 3.45 -4.73
CA GLY A 226 23.49 3.51 -3.34
C GLY A 226 24.69 2.62 -3.04
N THR A 227 24.96 2.42 -1.75
CA THR A 227 26.00 1.51 -1.23
C THR A 227 25.43 0.11 -0.95
N ARG A 228 26.29 -0.93 -0.83
CA ARG A 228 25.84 -2.33 -0.69
C ARG A 228 24.98 -2.57 0.54
N ASP A 229 25.35 -1.98 1.67
CA ASP A 229 24.61 -1.98 2.94
C ASP A 229 23.18 -1.41 2.82
N ARG A 230 22.90 -0.65 1.75
CA ARG A 230 21.59 -0.06 1.44
C ARG A 230 20.90 -0.71 0.24
N ARG A 231 21.38 -1.86 -0.23
CA ARG A 231 20.78 -2.56 -1.38
C ARG A 231 20.12 -3.86 -0.97
N ALA A 232 18.95 -4.11 -1.53
CA ALA A 232 18.17 -5.33 -1.32
C ALA A 232 17.54 -5.80 -2.63
N HIS A 233 17.44 -7.10 -2.85
CA HIS A 233 16.91 -7.63 -4.10
C HIS A 233 16.09 -8.91 -3.89
N LEU A 234 14.80 -8.80 -4.21
CA LEU A 234 13.94 -9.92 -4.57
C LEU A 234 14.43 -10.48 -5.91
N PHE A 235 14.82 -11.74 -5.93
CA PHE A 235 15.34 -12.46 -7.09
C PHE A 235 14.22 -13.30 -7.70
N GLY A 236 13.63 -12.80 -8.79
CA GLY A 236 12.38 -13.30 -9.38
C GLY A 236 12.55 -14.38 -10.46
N ASP A 237 11.42 -14.88 -10.96
CA ASP A 237 11.29 -16.09 -11.78
C ASP A 237 12.20 -16.10 -13.03
N ASN A 238 12.24 -14.97 -13.73
CA ASN A 238 13.01 -14.79 -14.96
C ASN A 238 14.53 -14.73 -14.70
N GLU A 239 14.94 -14.49 -13.45
CA GLU A 239 16.32 -14.54 -13.03
C GLU A 239 16.71 -15.94 -12.56
N TRP A 240 15.76 -16.69 -11.98
CA TRP A 240 15.92 -18.09 -11.56
C TRP A 240 16.14 -19.07 -12.71
N ILE A 241 15.31 -19.05 -13.75
CA ILE A 241 15.21 -20.13 -14.75
C ILE A 241 15.45 -19.58 -16.16
N PRO A 242 16.12 -20.33 -17.07
CA PRO A 242 16.22 -19.98 -18.48
C PRO A 242 14.85 -19.92 -19.18
N HIS A 243 14.41 -18.72 -19.52
CA HIS A 243 13.36 -18.52 -20.52
C HIS A 243 13.91 -18.90 -21.90
N ASP A 244 13.43 -20.00 -22.50
CA ASP A 244 13.97 -20.57 -23.75
C ASP A 244 13.76 -19.69 -25.00
N GLY A 245 12.85 -18.71 -24.90
CA GLY A 245 12.64 -17.66 -25.88
C GLY A 245 11.53 -17.91 -26.90
N ALA A 246 10.80 -19.05 -26.85
CA ALA A 246 9.97 -19.46 -27.97
C ALA A 246 8.47 -19.71 -27.71
N ARG A 247 8.06 -20.46 -26.68
CA ARG A 247 6.69 -21.06 -26.67
C ARG A 247 5.84 -20.93 -25.41
N ASP A 248 6.42 -21.03 -24.23
CA ASP A 248 5.69 -20.94 -22.96
C ASP A 248 6.56 -20.30 -21.85
N ALA A 249 5.96 -20.09 -20.68
CA ALA A 249 6.70 -19.69 -19.49
C ALA A 249 7.28 -20.97 -18.84
N PHE A 250 8.61 -21.04 -18.78
CA PHE A 250 9.38 -22.11 -18.13
C PHE A 250 9.26 -23.51 -18.78
N SER A 251 9.81 -23.68 -19.99
CA SER A 251 9.94 -25.00 -20.64
C SER A 251 10.97 -25.94 -19.98
N ALA A 252 11.88 -25.39 -19.16
CA ALA A 252 12.81 -26.15 -18.32
C ALA A 252 12.19 -26.47 -16.95
N ASP A 253 12.39 -27.69 -16.44
CA ASP A 253 11.85 -28.12 -15.14
C ASP A 253 12.31 -27.17 -14.01
N PRO A 254 11.40 -26.40 -13.37
CA PRO A 254 11.75 -25.47 -12.31
C PRO A 254 12.30 -26.14 -11.05
N THR A 255 12.05 -27.45 -10.87
CA THR A 255 12.41 -28.21 -9.68
C THR A 255 13.74 -28.97 -9.78
N ASP A 256 14.41 -29.02 -10.93
CA ASP A 256 15.77 -29.56 -11.05
C ASP A 256 16.80 -28.43 -10.81
N PRO A 257 17.64 -28.51 -9.76
CA PRO A 257 18.65 -27.49 -9.47
C PRO A 257 19.67 -27.26 -10.60
N LYS A 258 19.81 -28.19 -11.55
CA LYS A 258 20.65 -28.01 -12.76
C LYS A 258 20.12 -26.92 -13.70
N ASN A 259 18.82 -26.59 -13.62
CA ASN A 259 18.19 -25.56 -14.43
C ASN A 259 18.22 -24.17 -13.77
N TRP A 260 18.70 -24.07 -12.52
CA TRP A 260 18.77 -22.79 -11.79
C TRP A 260 20.00 -21.98 -12.23
N ARG A 261 19.77 -20.69 -12.51
CA ARG A 261 20.80 -19.70 -12.82
C ARG A 261 21.48 -19.21 -11.54
N ILE A 262 22.59 -19.83 -11.18
CA ILE A 262 23.32 -19.53 -9.93
C ILE A 262 24.21 -18.28 -10.01
N GLU A 263 24.68 -17.91 -11.20
CA GLU A 263 25.58 -16.76 -11.38
C GLU A 263 24.88 -15.41 -11.12
N PRO A 264 23.62 -15.18 -11.57
CA PRO A 264 22.82 -14.02 -11.15
C PRO A 264 22.61 -13.95 -9.63
N PHE A 265 22.36 -15.08 -8.96
CA PHE A 265 22.19 -15.13 -7.51
C PHE A 265 23.47 -14.70 -6.76
N HIS A 266 24.63 -15.22 -7.18
CA HIS A 266 25.93 -14.75 -6.67
C HIS A 266 26.19 -13.27 -6.99
N HIS A 267 25.85 -12.80 -8.21
CA HIS A 267 26.02 -11.41 -8.62
C HIS A 267 25.25 -10.43 -7.72
N TRP A 268 24.04 -10.80 -7.28
CA TRP A 268 23.27 -9.95 -6.38
C TRP A 268 23.78 -9.99 -4.94
N ALA A 269 24.19 -11.14 -4.41
CA ALA A 269 24.80 -11.22 -3.08
C ALA A 269 26.11 -10.41 -2.97
N GLU A 270 26.89 -10.35 -4.05
CA GLU A 270 28.04 -9.46 -4.20
C GLU A 270 27.68 -7.96 -4.12
N ARG A 271 26.43 -7.58 -4.41
CA ARG A 271 25.99 -6.18 -4.56
C ARG A 271 25.01 -5.70 -3.50
N CYS A 272 24.33 -6.59 -2.78
CA CYS A 272 23.27 -6.30 -1.81
C CYS A 272 23.62 -6.81 -0.40
N ALA A 273 22.94 -6.25 0.61
CA ALA A 273 22.93 -6.77 1.98
C ALA A 273 21.79 -7.78 2.21
N ILE A 274 20.70 -7.66 1.45
CA ILE A 274 19.51 -8.52 1.53
C ILE A 274 19.23 -9.16 0.17
N ILE A 275 19.04 -10.48 0.16
CA ILE A 275 18.58 -11.26 -1.00
C ILE A 275 17.32 -12.04 -0.61
N ILE A 276 16.28 -11.96 -1.43
CA ILE A 276 15.01 -12.63 -1.19
C ILE A 276 14.67 -13.42 -2.46
N PRO A 277 15.14 -14.67 -2.60
CA PRO A 277 14.69 -15.56 -3.67
C PRO A 277 13.17 -15.72 -3.68
N ASP A 278 12.58 -15.68 -4.88
CA ASP A 278 11.24 -16.19 -5.12
C ASP A 278 11.23 -17.72 -4.96
N PHE A 279 10.31 -18.27 -4.15
CA PHE A 279 10.19 -19.73 -3.95
C PHE A 279 8.93 -20.32 -4.63
N GLU A 280 8.13 -19.50 -5.33
CA GLU A 280 7.09 -19.98 -6.25
C GLU A 280 7.71 -20.48 -7.55
N ALA A 281 8.58 -19.68 -8.19
CA ALA A 281 9.19 -19.98 -9.47
C ALA A 281 9.85 -21.38 -9.55
N PRO A 282 10.73 -21.79 -8.61
CA PRO A 282 11.31 -23.13 -8.61
C PRO A 282 10.36 -24.22 -8.06
N ASN A 283 9.07 -23.92 -7.87
CA ASN A 283 8.03 -24.77 -7.28
C ASN A 283 8.45 -25.43 -5.96
N SER A 284 8.89 -24.62 -4.98
CA SER A 284 9.43 -25.11 -3.69
C SER A 284 8.49 -26.02 -2.89
N HIS A 285 7.17 -25.90 -3.11
CA HIS A 285 6.16 -26.76 -2.51
C HIS A 285 6.21 -28.22 -3.00
N LEU A 286 6.92 -28.51 -4.10
CA LEU A 286 7.18 -29.85 -4.65
C LEU A 286 8.59 -30.39 -4.33
N TRP A 287 9.46 -29.56 -3.73
CA TRP A 287 10.86 -29.92 -3.47
C TRP A 287 10.99 -31.13 -2.54
N ARG A 288 11.97 -31.99 -2.84
CA ARG A 288 12.43 -33.08 -1.98
C ARG A 288 13.73 -32.66 -1.30
N GLU A 289 14.23 -33.47 -0.38
CA GLU A 289 15.42 -33.13 0.44
C GLU A 289 16.65 -32.73 -0.40
N HIS A 290 16.81 -33.26 -1.61
CA HIS A 290 17.94 -32.91 -2.49
C HIS A 290 17.81 -31.51 -3.13
N GLN A 291 16.60 -31.03 -3.45
CA GLN A 291 16.41 -29.62 -3.84
C GLN A 291 16.70 -28.68 -2.66
N TYR A 292 16.18 -29.00 -1.47
CA TYR A 292 16.46 -28.24 -0.25
C TYR A 292 17.96 -28.18 0.06
N ALA A 293 18.67 -29.30 -0.09
CA ALA A 293 20.12 -29.36 0.06
C ALA A 293 20.88 -28.59 -1.03
N ALA A 294 20.45 -28.65 -2.30
CA ALA A 294 21.07 -27.88 -3.37
C ALA A 294 20.96 -26.36 -3.14
N PHE A 295 19.79 -25.88 -2.74
CA PHE A 295 19.62 -24.46 -2.40
C PHE A 295 20.39 -24.05 -1.14
N ARG A 296 20.44 -24.91 -0.13
CA ARG A 296 21.27 -24.71 1.07
C ARG A 296 22.75 -24.54 0.71
N ASN A 297 23.28 -25.41 -0.15
CA ASN A 297 24.67 -25.33 -0.61
C ASN A 297 24.93 -23.98 -1.29
N LEU A 298 24.03 -23.49 -2.14
CA LEU A 298 24.13 -22.17 -2.77
C LEU A 298 24.19 -21.01 -1.74
N VAL A 299 23.37 -21.08 -0.68
CA VAL A 299 23.39 -20.10 0.42
C VAL A 299 24.70 -20.17 1.22
N ASP A 300 25.18 -21.38 1.53
CA ASP A 300 26.41 -21.57 2.31
C ASP A 300 27.67 -21.20 1.50
N GLU A 301 27.69 -21.47 0.18
CA GLU A 301 28.73 -21.00 -0.74
C GLU A 301 28.80 -19.47 -0.84
N VAL A 302 27.65 -18.79 -0.82
CA VAL A 302 27.64 -17.32 -0.73
C VAL A 302 28.17 -16.90 0.63
N ARG A 303 27.71 -17.48 1.74
CA ARG A 303 28.13 -17.05 3.09
C ARG A 303 29.60 -17.30 3.39
N ALA A 304 30.21 -18.31 2.79
CA ALA A 304 31.65 -18.53 2.83
C ALA A 304 32.45 -17.34 2.26
N ARG A 305 31.84 -16.56 1.35
CA ARG A 305 32.42 -15.35 0.74
C ARG A 305 31.88 -14.06 1.38
N ARG A 306 30.61 -14.07 1.81
CA ARG A 306 29.82 -12.91 2.29
C ARG A 306 28.90 -13.32 3.47
N PRO A 307 29.46 -13.50 4.67
CA PRO A 307 28.72 -13.99 5.84
C PRO A 307 27.69 -12.99 6.40
N ASP A 308 27.72 -11.75 5.93
CA ASP A 308 26.83 -10.66 6.33
C ASP A 308 25.51 -10.58 5.54
N VAL A 309 25.33 -11.40 4.49
CA VAL A 309 24.11 -11.37 3.66
C VAL A 309 22.92 -11.98 4.42
N LEU A 310 21.81 -11.25 4.39
CA LEU A 310 20.51 -11.68 4.88
C LEU A 310 19.72 -12.34 3.73
N PHE A 311 19.30 -13.59 3.95
CA PHE A 311 18.56 -14.43 3.02
C PHE A 311 17.17 -14.73 3.54
N GLY A 312 16.16 -14.28 2.80
CA GLY A 312 14.76 -14.63 3.02
C GLY A 312 14.24 -15.64 2.00
N CYS A 313 12.93 -15.79 1.93
CA CYS A 313 12.23 -16.42 0.81
C CYS A 313 10.89 -15.72 0.61
N TRP A 314 10.61 -15.28 -0.62
CA TRP A 314 9.29 -14.81 -1.01
C TRP A 314 8.43 -16.01 -1.42
N GLY A 315 7.12 -15.92 -1.23
CA GLY A 315 6.19 -16.94 -1.73
C GLY A 315 6.07 -18.19 -0.85
N VAL A 316 6.60 -18.17 0.37
CA VAL A 316 6.42 -19.26 1.37
C VAL A 316 5.90 -18.73 2.70
N GLY A 317 6.35 -17.54 3.12
CA GLY A 317 6.03 -16.98 4.43
C GLY A 317 6.88 -17.57 5.56
N VAL A 318 6.50 -17.29 6.80
CA VAL A 318 7.24 -17.59 8.02
C VAL A 318 6.68 -18.80 8.78
N VAL A 319 5.38 -19.03 8.71
CA VAL A 319 4.70 -20.16 9.36
C VAL A 319 4.09 -21.15 8.36
N ARG A 320 3.84 -22.39 8.77
CA ARG A 320 3.28 -23.47 7.93
C ARG A 320 1.86 -23.18 7.45
N GLY A 321 1.11 -22.38 8.22
CA GLY A 321 -0.18 -21.85 7.79
C GLY A 321 -0.09 -20.40 7.29
N SER A 322 1.03 -20.04 6.65
CA SER A 322 1.27 -18.75 5.96
C SER A 322 0.06 -18.31 5.14
N PHE A 323 -0.17 -17.00 5.05
CA PHE A 323 -1.46 -16.40 4.68
C PHE A 323 -1.80 -16.41 3.18
N ARG A 324 -1.43 -17.51 2.51
CA ARG A 324 -1.80 -17.87 1.14
C ARG A 324 -3.30 -18.15 1.05
N ILE A 325 -4.01 -17.07 0.74
CA ILE A 325 -5.46 -16.98 0.53
C ILE A 325 -6.27 -17.36 1.78
N PHE A 326 -6.29 -16.48 2.78
CA PHE A 326 -7.37 -16.53 3.78
C PHE A 326 -8.67 -15.99 3.16
N ASP A 327 -9.79 -16.45 3.70
CA ASP A 327 -11.08 -16.52 3.00
C ASP A 327 -10.98 -17.25 1.64
N SER A 328 -10.11 -18.25 1.51
CA SER A 328 -10.28 -19.32 0.52
C SER A 328 -11.12 -20.45 1.10
N ILE A 329 -11.67 -21.23 0.18
CA ILE A 329 -12.28 -22.52 0.45
C ILE A 329 -11.34 -23.57 -0.15
N TRP A 330 -10.44 -24.14 0.66
CA TRP A 330 -9.60 -25.26 0.23
C TRP A 330 -10.39 -26.56 0.40
N GLU A 331 -10.59 -27.34 -0.68
CA GLU A 331 -11.36 -28.60 -0.66
C GLU A 331 -12.75 -28.49 0.01
N GLY A 332 -13.45 -27.35 -0.16
CA GLY A 332 -14.75 -27.12 0.48
C GLY A 332 -14.69 -26.61 1.94
N LYS A 333 -13.49 -26.38 2.50
CA LYS A 333 -13.28 -25.94 3.90
C LYS A 333 -12.71 -24.52 3.95
N PRO A 334 -13.28 -23.59 4.75
CA PRO A 334 -12.65 -22.30 5.00
C PRO A 334 -11.32 -22.46 5.74
N THR A 335 -10.27 -21.80 5.25
CA THR A 335 -8.92 -21.85 5.84
C THR A 335 -8.68 -20.82 6.95
N GLY A 336 -9.52 -19.78 7.01
CA GLY A 336 -9.38 -18.66 7.94
C GLY A 336 -10.25 -18.72 9.20
N VAL A 337 -10.23 -17.63 9.96
CA VAL A 337 -10.97 -17.50 11.22
C VAL A 337 -12.46 -17.18 10.95
N VAL A 338 -13.21 -18.22 10.57
CA VAL A 338 -14.66 -18.12 10.32
C VAL A 338 -15.53 -18.45 11.53
N ASP A 339 -14.96 -19.09 12.55
CA ASP A 339 -15.65 -19.46 13.79
C ASP A 339 -14.73 -19.38 15.03
N ARG A 340 -15.30 -19.65 16.21
CA ARG A 340 -14.58 -19.65 17.50
C ARG A 340 -13.49 -20.73 17.61
N LYS A 341 -13.65 -21.87 16.92
CA LYS A 341 -12.68 -22.97 16.94
C LYS A 341 -11.44 -22.60 16.11
N GLY A 342 -11.64 -21.99 14.94
CA GLY A 342 -10.57 -21.39 14.14
C GLY A 342 -9.85 -20.30 14.93
N ALA A 343 -10.59 -19.39 15.59
CA ALA A 343 -9.99 -18.33 16.40
C ALA A 343 -9.10 -18.88 17.54
N GLN A 344 -9.58 -19.92 18.22
CA GLN A 344 -8.83 -20.62 19.26
C GLN A 344 -7.58 -21.32 18.71
N GLN A 345 -7.70 -22.09 17.63
CA GLN A 345 -6.57 -22.79 17.00
C GLN A 345 -5.45 -21.80 16.61
N TRP A 346 -5.82 -20.64 16.07
CA TRP A 346 -4.87 -19.59 15.72
C TRP A 346 -4.26 -18.89 16.93
N ARG A 347 -4.98 -18.75 18.04
CA ARG A 347 -4.40 -18.30 19.32
C ARG A 347 -3.44 -19.34 19.93
N GLU A 348 -3.75 -20.63 19.84
CA GLU A 348 -2.89 -21.70 20.36
C GLU A 348 -1.56 -21.78 19.58
N LYS A 349 -1.60 -21.63 18.25
CA LYS A 349 -0.41 -21.46 17.39
C LYS A 349 0.40 -20.21 17.73
N TYR A 350 -0.24 -19.14 18.20
CA TYR A 350 0.42 -17.89 18.57
C TYR A 350 1.22 -18.01 19.88
N GLU A 351 0.75 -18.84 20.82
CA GLU A 351 1.43 -19.14 22.10
C GLU A 351 2.47 -20.27 22.00
N ARG A 352 2.55 -21.00 20.87
CA ARG A 352 3.59 -22.02 20.58
C ARG A 352 4.09 -21.96 19.13
N PRO A 353 4.63 -20.81 18.68
CA PRO A 353 4.90 -20.56 17.26
C PRO A 353 6.06 -21.39 16.69
N GLU A 354 6.94 -21.95 17.51
CA GLU A 354 8.10 -22.75 17.10
C GLU A 354 7.67 -24.00 16.32
N ALA A 355 6.59 -24.65 16.77
CA ALA A 355 6.02 -25.83 16.11
C ALA A 355 5.34 -25.50 14.76
N ASP A 356 4.94 -24.24 14.57
CA ASP A 356 4.28 -23.74 13.37
C ASP A 356 5.26 -23.05 12.41
N LEU A 357 6.56 -22.90 12.74
CA LEU A 357 7.56 -22.35 11.82
C LEU A 357 7.66 -23.17 10.53
N HIS A 358 7.79 -22.49 9.40
CA HIS A 358 7.96 -23.14 8.11
C HIS A 358 9.34 -23.82 8.04
N PRO A 359 9.44 -25.13 7.72
CA PRO A 359 10.71 -25.86 7.79
C PRO A 359 11.75 -25.38 6.77
N VAL A 360 11.36 -24.58 5.78
CA VAL A 360 12.28 -23.94 4.81
C VAL A 360 13.40 -23.14 5.50
N PHE A 361 13.15 -22.51 6.65
CA PHE A 361 14.16 -21.69 7.33
C PHE A 361 15.36 -22.52 7.79
N GLU A 362 15.11 -23.69 8.36
CA GLU A 362 16.16 -24.65 8.71
C GLU A 362 16.71 -25.35 7.46
N ARG A 363 15.83 -25.79 6.55
CA ARG A 363 16.20 -26.56 5.36
C ARG A 363 17.12 -25.81 4.39
N CYS A 364 16.96 -24.49 4.29
CA CYS A 364 17.68 -23.58 3.40
C CYS A 364 18.57 -22.57 4.16
N HIS A 365 18.78 -22.77 5.47
CA HIS A 365 19.55 -21.87 6.35
C HIS A 365 19.15 -20.38 6.27
N LEU A 366 17.87 -20.03 6.13
CA LEU A 366 17.42 -18.64 5.93
C LEU A 366 17.49 -17.80 7.22
N ASN A 367 18.08 -16.60 7.14
CA ASN A 367 18.32 -15.69 8.28
C ASN A 367 17.52 -14.37 8.19
N LEU A 368 16.45 -14.32 7.38
CA LEU A 368 15.53 -13.19 7.24
C LEU A 368 14.10 -13.69 7.09
N GLY A 369 13.21 -13.36 8.03
CA GLY A 369 11.77 -13.64 7.90
C GLY A 369 11.13 -12.71 6.86
N ASN A 370 10.29 -13.26 5.98
CA ASN A 370 9.61 -12.50 4.93
C ASN A 370 8.17 -12.97 4.69
N PRO A 371 7.20 -12.61 5.55
CA PRO A 371 5.78 -12.86 5.29
C PRO A 371 5.38 -12.15 3.99
N SER A 372 4.81 -12.90 3.03
CA SER A 372 4.60 -12.45 1.65
C SER A 372 3.13 -12.10 1.40
N VAL A 373 2.84 -10.83 1.08
CA VAL A 373 1.48 -10.30 0.88
C VAL A 373 1.13 -10.21 -0.59
N TYR A 374 0.07 -10.91 -0.97
CA TYR A 374 -0.59 -10.79 -2.27
C TYR A 374 -1.93 -10.08 -2.04
N TRP A 375 -2.07 -8.87 -2.57
CA TRP A 375 -3.31 -8.10 -2.46
C TRP A 375 -4.38 -8.52 -3.50
N ILE A 376 -4.75 -9.80 -3.46
CA ILE A 376 -5.74 -10.40 -4.37
C ILE A 376 -7.16 -9.93 -4.02
N ASN A 377 -7.90 -9.46 -5.03
CA ASN A 377 -9.29 -9.00 -5.00
C ASN A 377 -9.64 -8.05 -3.83
N ASN A 378 -9.51 -6.75 -4.09
CA ASN A 378 -9.89 -5.63 -3.20
C ASN A 378 -9.19 -5.54 -1.84
N SER A 379 -8.19 -6.39 -1.55
CA SER A 379 -7.56 -6.49 -0.23
C SER A 379 -8.55 -6.95 0.84
N LYS A 380 -8.78 -8.26 0.96
CA LYS A 380 -9.78 -8.80 1.90
C LYS A 380 -9.47 -8.38 3.34
N PRO A 381 -10.49 -8.06 4.15
CA PRO A 381 -10.28 -7.46 5.47
C PRO A 381 -9.54 -8.37 6.47
N SER A 382 -9.67 -9.69 6.31
CA SER A 382 -8.93 -10.70 7.06
C SER A 382 -7.40 -10.57 6.95
N GLN A 383 -6.89 -10.02 5.84
CA GLN A 383 -5.47 -10.01 5.50
C GLN A 383 -4.61 -9.11 6.42
N LEU A 384 -5.15 -8.06 7.05
CA LEU A 384 -4.35 -7.26 7.99
C LEU A 384 -4.06 -8.01 9.30
N TYR A 385 -5.08 -8.63 9.90
CA TYR A 385 -4.98 -9.45 11.11
C TYR A 385 -3.98 -10.60 10.90
N ALA A 386 -4.13 -11.24 9.75
CA ALA A 386 -3.28 -12.29 9.22
C ALA A 386 -1.78 -11.94 9.25
N PHE A 387 -1.36 -10.91 8.51
CA PHE A 387 0.08 -10.60 8.39
C PHE A 387 0.69 -10.08 9.69
N VAL A 388 -0.09 -9.40 10.55
CA VAL A 388 0.35 -9.03 11.90
C VAL A 388 0.55 -10.28 12.77
N GLN A 389 -0.38 -11.24 12.73
CA GLN A 389 -0.23 -12.50 13.45
C GLN A 389 0.98 -13.31 12.97
N GLU A 390 1.17 -13.49 11.66
CA GLU A 390 2.33 -14.22 11.12
C GLU A 390 3.65 -13.53 11.47
N TRP A 391 3.70 -12.20 11.41
CA TRP A 391 4.87 -11.43 11.82
C TRP A 391 5.20 -11.64 13.30
N GLU A 392 4.19 -11.53 14.18
CA GLU A 392 4.35 -11.70 15.63
C GLU A 392 4.74 -13.14 16.01
N GLN A 393 4.16 -14.16 15.39
CA GLN A 393 4.58 -15.55 15.54
C GLN A 393 6.04 -15.74 15.13
N GLY A 394 6.44 -15.16 13.99
CA GLY A 394 7.81 -15.16 13.51
C GLY A 394 8.81 -14.53 14.49
N LYS A 395 8.44 -13.39 15.10
CA LYS A 395 9.28 -12.74 16.13
C LYS A 395 9.32 -13.50 17.45
N ARG A 396 8.21 -14.09 17.89
CA ARG A 396 8.16 -14.87 19.13
C ARG A 396 9.06 -16.10 19.06
N ALA A 397 8.97 -16.87 17.98
CA ALA A 397 9.83 -18.03 17.78
C ALA A 397 11.30 -17.67 17.47
N ARG A 398 11.56 -16.49 16.89
CA ARG A 398 12.90 -16.08 16.41
C ARG A 398 13.16 -14.58 16.67
N PRO A 399 13.30 -14.13 17.92
CA PRO A 399 13.32 -12.70 18.27
C PRO A 399 14.49 -11.93 17.63
N ASN A 400 15.65 -12.57 17.49
CA ASN A 400 16.87 -11.96 16.95
C ASN A 400 16.94 -11.99 15.42
N VAL A 401 16.03 -12.69 14.73
CA VAL A 401 15.98 -12.72 13.26
C VAL A 401 15.12 -11.54 12.77
N PRO A 402 15.61 -10.69 11.85
CA PRO A 402 14.79 -9.64 11.25
C PRO A 402 13.61 -10.27 10.51
N ASN A 403 12.41 -9.76 10.71
CA ASN A 403 11.18 -10.28 10.11
C ASN A 403 10.43 -9.12 9.43
N ILE A 404 10.57 -9.02 8.10
CA ILE A 404 10.12 -7.88 7.30
C ILE A 404 8.94 -8.28 6.41
N LEU A 405 7.86 -7.52 6.43
CA LEU A 405 6.69 -7.79 5.58
C LEU A 405 7.02 -7.47 4.12
N SER A 406 6.90 -8.42 3.19
CA SER A 406 6.96 -8.08 1.76
C SER A 406 5.57 -7.97 1.16
N THR A 407 5.37 -6.94 0.33
CA THR A 407 4.07 -6.64 -0.27
C THR A 407 4.18 -6.50 -1.77
N TRP A 408 3.47 -7.37 -2.50
CA TRP A 408 3.23 -7.21 -3.93
C TRP A 408 1.90 -6.51 -4.11
N ILE A 409 1.96 -5.21 -4.40
CA ILE A 409 0.77 -4.35 -4.54
C ILE A 409 0.35 -4.25 -6.02
N GLN A 410 1.23 -4.64 -6.95
CA GLN A 410 0.89 -4.87 -8.35
C GLN A 410 0.35 -6.28 -8.53
N VAL A 411 -0.98 -6.41 -8.60
CA VAL A 411 -1.56 -7.70 -8.99
C VAL A 411 -1.39 -7.90 -10.51
N GLU A 412 -0.49 -8.80 -10.88
CA GLU A 412 -0.17 -9.28 -12.23
C GLU A 412 -1.25 -10.25 -12.77
N PHE A 413 -1.21 -10.68 -14.02
CA PHE A 413 -2.31 -11.36 -14.74
C PHE A 413 -2.66 -12.81 -14.28
N VAL A 414 -1.98 -13.35 -13.28
CA VAL A 414 -2.06 -14.76 -12.80
C VAL A 414 -3.44 -15.16 -12.22
N ASP A 415 -3.62 -16.45 -11.90
CA ASP A 415 -4.69 -17.02 -11.04
C ASP A 415 -6.14 -16.97 -11.54
N GLY A 416 -6.39 -16.59 -12.80
CA GLY A 416 -7.71 -16.74 -13.43
C GLY A 416 -8.85 -15.89 -12.86
N TYR A 417 -8.56 -14.91 -11.98
CA TYR A 417 -9.55 -13.97 -11.46
C TYR A 417 -10.15 -13.08 -12.56
N PRO A 418 -11.44 -12.71 -12.47
CA PRO A 418 -12.08 -11.81 -13.44
C PRO A 418 -11.41 -10.43 -13.47
N LEU A 419 -11.09 -9.96 -14.68
CA LEU A 419 -10.44 -8.67 -14.94
C LEU A 419 -11.48 -7.60 -15.28
N SER A 420 -11.36 -6.39 -14.70
CA SER A 420 -12.09 -5.21 -15.15
C SER A 420 -11.76 -4.93 -16.61
N GLN A 421 -12.76 -4.96 -17.50
CA GLN A 421 -12.57 -4.65 -18.93
C GLN A 421 -12.60 -3.15 -19.18
N TYR A 422 -11.43 -2.55 -19.40
CA TYR A 422 -11.30 -1.11 -19.51
C TYR A 422 -11.03 -0.63 -20.94
N ARG A 423 -11.95 0.16 -21.48
CA ARG A 423 -11.97 0.58 -22.89
C ARG A 423 -11.72 2.08 -23.02
N PHE A 424 -10.74 2.47 -23.83
CA PHE A 424 -10.30 3.85 -24.01
C PHE A 424 -9.69 4.07 -25.40
N ALA A 425 -9.59 5.32 -25.85
CA ALA A 425 -8.84 5.66 -27.06
C ALA A 425 -7.35 5.92 -26.71
N ASP A 426 -6.41 5.32 -27.44
CA ASP A 426 -4.98 5.67 -27.29
C ASP A 426 -4.65 7.03 -27.94
N ALA A 427 -3.42 7.50 -27.78
CA ALA A 427 -2.97 8.79 -28.33
C ALA A 427 -3.00 8.89 -29.88
N LYS A 428 -3.36 7.81 -30.60
CA LYS A 428 -3.59 7.79 -32.04
C LYS A 428 -5.08 7.64 -32.40
N GLY A 429 -5.97 7.81 -31.41
CA GLY A 429 -7.41 7.61 -31.54
C GLY A 429 -7.83 6.14 -31.69
N ARG A 430 -6.92 5.17 -31.54
CA ARG A 430 -7.26 3.75 -31.68
C ARG A 430 -7.95 3.26 -30.42
N LEU A 431 -9.12 2.65 -30.59
CA LEU A 431 -9.92 2.15 -29.47
C LEU A 431 -9.32 0.85 -28.91
N ARG A 432 -8.80 0.91 -27.69
CA ARG A 432 -8.18 -0.19 -26.94
C ARG A 432 -9.16 -0.77 -25.92
N ASN A 433 -8.93 -2.02 -25.51
CA ASN A 433 -9.66 -2.69 -24.43
C ASN A 433 -8.69 -3.51 -23.59
N GLU A 434 -8.35 -3.04 -22.40
CA GLU A 434 -7.41 -3.68 -21.48
C GLU A 434 -8.13 -4.50 -20.41
N GLY A 435 -7.53 -5.64 -20.05
CA GLY A 435 -7.98 -6.43 -18.91
C GLY A 435 -7.19 -6.00 -17.68
N LEU A 436 -7.82 -5.32 -16.72
CA LEU A 436 -7.13 -4.76 -15.56
C LEU A 436 -7.53 -5.48 -14.28
N LYS A 437 -6.53 -5.97 -13.53
CA LYS A 437 -6.74 -6.31 -12.12
C LYS A 437 -6.90 -5.04 -11.29
N HIS A 438 -7.72 -5.17 -10.26
CA HIS A 438 -8.04 -4.12 -9.28
C HIS A 438 -6.80 -3.63 -8.54
N GLN A 439 -6.84 -2.39 -8.04
CA GLN A 439 -5.81 -1.86 -7.17
C GLN A 439 -6.07 -2.30 -5.73
N ALA A 440 -5.01 -2.36 -4.93
CA ALA A 440 -5.15 -2.30 -3.49
C ALA A 440 -5.73 -0.92 -3.09
N PRO A 441 -6.66 -0.87 -2.12
CA PRO A 441 -7.11 0.38 -1.55
C PRO A 441 -5.99 1.18 -0.87
N ALA A 442 -6.17 2.51 -0.85
CA ALA A 442 -5.27 3.43 -0.15
C ALA A 442 -5.23 3.16 1.36
N SER A 443 -6.38 2.81 1.96
CA SER A 443 -6.51 2.37 3.36
C SER A 443 -5.63 1.16 3.67
N SER A 444 -5.66 0.12 2.82
CA SER A 444 -4.85 -1.10 2.94
C SER A 444 -3.35 -0.79 2.89
N THR A 445 -2.95 0.05 1.94
CA THR A 445 -1.54 0.48 1.78
C THR A 445 -1.08 1.29 2.99
N TYR A 446 -1.92 2.20 3.49
CA TYR A 446 -1.61 2.98 4.70
C TYR A 446 -1.51 2.09 5.94
N ALA A 447 -2.42 1.11 6.08
CA ALA A 447 -2.47 0.21 7.21
C ALA A 447 -1.22 -0.67 7.29
N LEU A 448 -0.83 -1.31 6.18
CA LEU A 448 0.43 -2.07 6.18
C LEU A 448 1.64 -1.19 6.41
N SER A 449 1.68 0.05 5.89
CA SER A 449 2.81 0.94 6.15
C SER A 449 2.92 1.35 7.64
N LEU A 450 1.80 1.68 8.29
CA LEU A 450 1.80 1.99 9.73
C LEU A 450 2.19 0.80 10.59
N PHE A 451 1.55 -0.36 10.39
CA PHE A 451 1.89 -1.57 11.14
C PHE A 451 3.33 -2.03 10.81
N GLY A 452 3.72 -2.00 9.55
CA GLY A 452 5.03 -2.42 9.03
C GLY A 452 6.21 -1.60 9.57
N HIS A 453 6.11 -0.27 9.57
CA HIS A 453 7.23 0.59 9.98
C HIS A 453 7.22 0.97 11.47
N CYS A 454 6.07 0.92 12.14
CA CYS A 454 5.99 1.20 13.58
C CYS A 454 6.07 -0.07 14.43
N VAL A 455 5.24 -1.07 14.14
CA VAL A 455 5.15 -2.31 14.93
C VAL A 455 6.20 -3.31 14.43
N MET A 456 6.11 -3.72 13.16
CA MET A 456 6.95 -4.76 12.57
C MET A 456 8.41 -4.35 12.41
N ASP A 457 9.33 -5.28 12.12
CA ASP A 457 10.72 -4.91 11.83
C ASP A 457 10.83 -4.15 10.50
N GLY A 458 9.84 -4.18 9.62
CA GLY A 458 9.85 -3.38 8.40
C GLY A 458 8.88 -3.82 7.32
N LEU A 459 8.91 -3.11 6.19
CA LEU A 459 8.11 -3.40 5.00
C LEU A 459 8.89 -3.21 3.69
N GLN A 460 8.70 -4.15 2.76
CA GLN A 460 9.19 -4.14 1.38
C GLN A 460 8.04 -3.92 0.39
N CYS A 461 8.10 -2.85 -0.39
CA CYS A 461 7.26 -2.68 -1.56
C CYS A 461 7.92 -3.36 -2.75
N TRP A 462 7.30 -4.42 -3.27
CA TRP A 462 7.69 -5.07 -4.51
C TRP A 462 6.70 -4.74 -5.65
N GLU A 463 7.28 -4.41 -6.79
CA GLU A 463 6.64 -4.20 -8.08
C GLU A 463 7.69 -4.50 -9.19
N ILE A 464 7.25 -4.95 -10.36
CA ILE A 464 8.13 -5.46 -11.42
C ILE A 464 8.85 -4.29 -12.11
N GLY A 465 10.17 -4.40 -12.30
CA GLY A 465 11.09 -3.31 -12.73
C GLY A 465 10.94 -2.72 -14.14
N ALA A 466 9.69 -2.61 -14.64
CA ALA A 466 9.30 -1.72 -15.72
C ALA A 466 9.61 -0.26 -15.39
N ARG A 467 9.37 0.61 -16.36
CA ARG A 467 9.68 2.05 -16.29
C ARG A 467 8.50 2.80 -16.86
N TYR A 468 7.85 3.64 -16.07
CA TYR A 468 6.51 4.13 -16.41
C TYR A 468 6.44 5.63 -16.72
N SER A 469 5.40 6.01 -17.45
CA SER A 469 5.07 7.36 -17.87
C SER A 469 3.57 7.60 -17.76
N GLU A 470 3.19 8.86 -17.50
CA GLU A 470 1.79 9.31 -17.48
C GLU A 470 1.34 9.83 -18.86
N GLU A 471 2.23 9.81 -19.87
CA GLU A 471 1.87 10.15 -21.25
C GLU A 471 1.14 9.00 -21.93
N LEU A 472 -0.10 9.22 -22.38
CA LEU A 472 -0.86 8.22 -23.15
C LEU A 472 -0.20 7.84 -24.49
N ALA A 473 0.77 8.62 -24.95
CA ALA A 473 1.62 8.30 -26.10
C ALA A 473 2.60 7.14 -25.82
N ASP A 474 2.92 6.86 -24.54
CA ASP A 474 3.82 5.79 -24.12
C ASP A 474 3.12 4.43 -23.92
N TYR A 475 1.87 4.32 -24.39
CA TYR A 475 1.08 3.10 -24.30
C TYR A 475 1.42 2.10 -25.43
N SER A 476 1.68 0.85 -25.02
CA SER A 476 1.90 -0.31 -25.89
C SER A 476 1.11 -1.53 -25.36
N ASP A 477 0.30 -2.14 -26.21
CA ASP A 477 -0.44 -3.37 -25.88
C ASP A 477 0.49 -4.60 -25.92
N TRP A 478 0.94 -5.01 -24.74
CA TRP A 478 1.87 -6.14 -24.56
C TRP A 478 1.29 -7.48 -25.02
N ARG A 479 -0.05 -7.65 -25.02
CA ARG A 479 -0.72 -8.92 -25.32
C ARG A 479 -0.62 -9.28 -26.79
N VAL A 480 -0.68 -8.26 -27.65
CA VAL A 480 -0.38 -8.37 -29.09
C VAL A 480 1.08 -8.04 -29.42
N ARG A 481 1.94 -7.95 -28.39
CA ARG A 481 3.39 -7.72 -28.47
C ARG A 481 3.79 -6.38 -29.13
N GLU A 482 2.96 -5.34 -29.02
CA GLU A 482 3.40 -3.97 -29.36
C GLU A 482 4.64 -3.63 -28.52
N GLN A 483 5.70 -3.14 -29.17
CA GLN A 483 6.92 -2.74 -28.47
C GLN A 483 6.70 -1.42 -27.72
N PRO A 484 7.19 -1.29 -26.47
CA PRO A 484 7.18 -0.02 -25.76
C PRO A 484 8.04 1.02 -26.49
N PRO A 485 7.63 2.30 -26.55
CA PRO A 485 8.48 3.35 -27.08
C PRO A 485 9.75 3.50 -26.22
N LYS A 486 10.85 3.82 -26.91
CA LYS A 486 12.14 4.10 -26.25
C LYS A 486 12.33 5.59 -26.05
N HIS A 487 12.69 5.97 -24.83
CA HIS A 487 13.11 7.32 -24.46
C HIS A 487 14.59 7.34 -24.10
N LYS A 488 15.25 8.48 -24.27
CA LYS A 488 16.66 8.66 -23.87
C LYS A 488 16.73 9.24 -22.45
N LEU A 489 16.80 8.38 -21.45
CA LEU A 489 16.83 8.76 -20.04
C LEU A 489 18.27 8.70 -19.52
N ASN A 490 18.77 9.80 -18.95
CA ASN A 490 20.15 9.90 -18.44
C ASN A 490 21.22 9.43 -19.45
N GLY A 491 20.98 9.68 -20.74
CA GLY A 491 21.85 9.25 -21.85
C GLY A 491 21.56 7.85 -22.42
N VAL A 492 20.83 7.00 -21.70
CA VAL A 492 20.57 5.58 -22.04
C VAL A 492 19.22 5.41 -22.74
N GLU A 493 19.20 4.73 -23.88
CA GLU A 493 17.94 4.29 -24.50
C GLU A 493 17.18 3.33 -23.58
N THR A 494 15.92 3.65 -23.33
CA THR A 494 15.13 3.02 -22.29
C THR A 494 13.72 2.76 -22.78
N PRO A 495 13.21 1.51 -22.77
CA PRO A 495 11.79 1.26 -22.98
C PRO A 495 10.97 1.89 -21.83
N VAL A 496 9.86 2.54 -22.18
CA VAL A 496 8.94 3.16 -21.23
C VAL A 496 7.51 2.70 -21.55
N TYR A 497 6.73 2.48 -20.50
CA TYR A 497 5.34 2.00 -20.58
C TYR A 497 4.40 3.04 -19.98
N TYR A 498 3.15 3.08 -20.44
CA TYR A 498 2.12 3.92 -19.84
C TYR A 498 1.50 3.33 -18.56
N TYR A 499 1.18 4.18 -17.58
CA TYR A 499 0.46 3.78 -16.36
C TYR A 499 -1.01 3.39 -16.61
N LEU A 500 -1.27 2.09 -16.83
CA LEU A 500 -2.61 1.52 -16.96
C LEU A 500 -3.34 1.27 -15.62
N LYS A 501 -2.88 1.91 -14.53
CA LYS A 501 -3.34 1.72 -13.15
C LYS A 501 -3.09 3.00 -12.34
N TYR A 502 -3.88 3.27 -11.32
CA TYR A 502 -3.57 4.33 -10.33
C TYR A 502 -2.61 3.80 -9.27
N PHE A 503 -1.36 4.25 -9.33
CA PHE A 503 -0.25 4.03 -8.38
C PHE A 503 -0.17 5.10 -7.28
N GLY A 504 -1.00 6.15 -7.32
CA GLY A 504 -0.99 7.24 -6.31
C GLY A 504 -1.26 6.77 -4.87
N PHE A 505 -1.78 5.56 -4.67
CA PHE A 505 -1.89 4.92 -3.36
C PHE A 505 -0.52 4.76 -2.66
N TYR A 506 0.60 4.69 -3.39
CA TYR A 506 1.94 4.62 -2.79
C TYR A 506 2.32 5.87 -1.98
N ASN A 507 1.66 7.02 -2.17
CA ASN A 507 1.80 8.16 -1.25
C ASN A 507 1.44 7.77 0.20
N TYR A 508 0.47 6.86 0.39
CA TYR A 508 0.09 6.36 1.72
C TYR A 508 1.14 5.42 2.32
N HIS A 509 1.98 4.79 1.50
CA HIS A 509 3.14 4.07 2.03
C HIS A 509 4.14 5.04 2.68
N VAL A 510 4.53 6.12 1.98
CA VAL A 510 5.47 7.11 2.53
C VAL A 510 4.85 7.90 3.69
N LEU A 511 3.52 8.11 3.71
CA LEU A 511 2.83 8.66 4.88
C LEU A 511 3.01 7.79 6.13
N GLY A 512 2.88 6.46 6.02
CA GLY A 512 3.13 5.55 7.14
C GLY A 512 4.61 5.53 7.59
N MET A 513 5.56 5.64 6.65
CA MET A 513 6.99 5.83 6.96
C MET A 513 7.24 7.14 7.72
N TRP A 514 6.63 8.24 7.28
CA TRP A 514 6.72 9.53 7.96
C TRP A 514 6.16 9.44 9.38
N GLN A 515 4.98 8.86 9.54
CA GLN A 515 4.37 8.65 10.84
C GLN A 515 5.27 7.82 11.77
N ALA A 516 5.96 6.79 11.26
CA ALA A 516 6.97 6.05 12.03
C ALA A 516 8.14 6.94 12.45
N ALA A 517 8.71 7.73 11.52
CA ALA A 517 9.80 8.68 11.81
C ALA A 517 9.39 9.76 12.85
N ARG A 518 8.13 10.22 12.82
CA ARG A 518 7.53 11.16 13.79
C ARG A 518 7.21 10.57 15.15
N ASN A 519 7.23 9.25 15.29
CA ASN A 519 6.94 8.54 16.54
C ASN A 519 8.10 7.66 17.03
N LYS A 520 9.31 7.88 16.48
CA LYS A 520 10.49 7.06 16.79
C LYS A 520 10.87 7.03 18.27
N ASP A 521 10.68 8.13 18.99
CA ASP A 521 10.92 8.24 20.44
C ASP A 521 10.07 7.26 21.29
N ILE A 522 8.94 6.79 20.76
CA ILE A 522 8.11 5.74 21.39
C ILE A 522 8.34 4.39 20.71
N ILE A 523 8.59 4.33 19.40
CA ILE A 523 8.87 3.07 18.69
C ILE A 523 10.21 2.45 19.16
N GLU A 524 11.25 3.27 19.34
CA GLU A 524 12.58 2.89 19.84
C GLU A 524 12.63 2.71 21.37
N ALA A 525 11.56 3.05 22.11
CA ALA A 525 11.53 2.92 23.56
C ALA A 525 11.70 1.45 24.00
N ALA A 526 12.36 1.22 25.13
CA ALA A 526 12.63 -0.11 25.70
C ALA A 526 11.39 -0.70 26.43
N THR A 527 10.22 -0.58 25.79
CA THR A 527 8.90 -0.98 26.27
C THR A 527 8.26 -1.95 25.26
N SER A 528 7.33 -2.79 25.73
CA SER A 528 6.59 -3.72 24.88
C SER A 528 5.60 -3.01 23.96
N TRP A 529 5.35 -3.60 22.78
CA TRP A 529 4.09 -3.41 22.07
C TRP A 529 3.03 -4.31 22.71
N GLU A 530 1.94 -3.71 23.17
CA GLU A 530 0.81 -4.37 23.82
C GLU A 530 -0.37 -4.54 22.87
N MET A 531 -1.13 -5.61 23.07
CA MET A 531 -2.52 -5.70 22.58
C MET A 531 -3.43 -5.15 23.70
N PRO A 532 -4.04 -3.96 23.56
CA PRO A 532 -4.88 -3.43 24.61
C PRO A 532 -6.19 -4.22 24.75
N GLU A 533 -6.84 -4.09 25.90
CA GLU A 533 -8.25 -4.42 26.03
C GLU A 533 -9.07 -3.40 25.20
N LEU A 534 -10.17 -3.86 24.59
CA LEU A 534 -10.82 -3.18 23.47
C LEU A 534 -12.35 -3.16 23.63
N TRP A 535 -12.99 -2.02 23.34
CA TRP A 535 -14.43 -1.86 23.22
C TRP A 535 -14.78 -1.04 21.98
N THR A 536 -15.89 -1.37 21.30
CA THR A 536 -16.36 -0.64 20.10
C THR A 536 -17.83 -0.25 20.20
N SER A 537 -18.23 0.83 19.53
CA SER A 537 -19.64 1.24 19.43
C SER A 537 -20.53 0.24 18.69
N ARG A 538 -19.92 -0.63 17.87
CA ARG A 538 -20.56 -1.73 17.12
C ARG A 538 -20.98 -2.86 18.04
N ASN A 539 -20.02 -3.49 18.72
CA ASN A 539 -20.26 -4.72 19.50
C ASN A 539 -20.53 -4.45 20.99
N ARG A 540 -20.15 -3.27 21.49
CA ARG A 540 -20.45 -2.72 22.84
C ARG A 540 -20.00 -3.57 24.03
N ILE A 541 -19.11 -4.53 23.81
CA ILE A 541 -18.53 -5.44 24.80
C ILE A 541 -17.03 -5.13 24.93
N TRP A 542 -16.47 -5.31 26.14
CA TRP A 542 -15.02 -5.24 26.38
C TRP A 542 -14.36 -6.59 26.08
N ARG A 543 -13.39 -6.60 25.18
CA ARG A 543 -12.50 -7.73 24.88
C ARG A 543 -11.31 -7.72 25.82
N THR A 544 -11.12 -8.83 26.53
CA THR A 544 -10.06 -9.02 27.51
C THR A 544 -9.43 -10.41 27.34
N GLY A 545 -8.35 -10.71 28.07
CA GLY A 545 -7.71 -12.03 28.03
C GLY A 545 -7.26 -12.41 26.61
N ASP A 546 -7.77 -13.52 26.09
CA ASP A 546 -7.48 -14.03 24.75
C ASP A 546 -8.26 -13.35 23.62
N GLU A 547 -9.37 -12.66 23.89
CA GLU A 547 -10.19 -12.06 22.83
C GLU A 547 -9.54 -10.84 22.14
N ARG A 548 -8.37 -10.41 22.62
CA ARG A 548 -7.55 -9.31 22.05
C ARG A 548 -6.67 -9.75 20.87
N TYR A 549 -6.49 -11.06 20.67
CA TYR A 549 -5.56 -11.60 19.68
C TYR A 549 -6.09 -11.36 18.25
N PRO A 550 -5.22 -11.26 17.22
CA PRO A 550 -5.66 -10.94 15.85
C PRO A 550 -6.74 -11.88 15.31
N SER A 551 -6.67 -13.16 15.67
CA SER A 551 -7.69 -14.16 15.32
C SER A 551 -9.08 -13.79 15.85
N TYR A 552 -9.21 -13.50 17.14
CA TYR A 552 -10.49 -13.10 17.74
C TYR A 552 -10.97 -11.72 17.27
N ALA A 553 -10.06 -10.76 17.07
CA ALA A 553 -10.40 -9.46 16.50
C ALA A 553 -10.98 -9.60 15.07
N SER A 554 -10.41 -10.49 14.25
CA SER A 554 -10.96 -10.82 12.92
C SER A 554 -12.33 -11.52 13.02
N LEU A 555 -12.48 -12.52 13.91
CA LEU A 555 -13.77 -13.22 14.13
C LEU A 555 -14.89 -12.24 14.46
N ASN A 556 -14.63 -11.31 15.39
CA ASN A 556 -15.60 -10.34 15.89
C ASN A 556 -15.78 -9.13 14.96
N LYS A 557 -14.97 -9.01 13.90
CA LYS A 557 -14.93 -7.87 12.95
C LYS A 557 -14.61 -6.55 13.66
N GLU A 558 -13.68 -6.62 14.60
CA GLU A 558 -13.25 -5.55 15.53
C GLU A 558 -11.87 -4.98 15.14
N PRO A 559 -11.53 -3.76 15.58
CA PRO A 559 -10.23 -3.16 15.29
C PRO A 559 -9.04 -4.03 15.72
N LEU A 560 -8.07 -4.19 14.83
CA LEU A 560 -6.72 -4.59 15.22
C LEU A 560 -6.03 -3.37 15.82
N VAL A 561 -5.58 -3.48 17.08
CA VAL A 561 -4.93 -2.38 17.81
C VAL A 561 -3.59 -2.83 18.39
N ARG A 562 -2.58 -1.96 18.32
CA ARG A 562 -1.32 -2.08 19.04
C ARG A 562 -1.02 -0.78 19.77
N ALA A 563 -0.56 -0.89 21.02
CA ALA A 563 -0.26 0.25 21.87
C ALA A 563 1.14 0.11 22.49
N LYS A 564 1.87 1.22 22.67
CA LYS A 564 3.22 1.21 23.25
C LYS A 564 3.46 2.48 24.07
N LEU A 565 4.02 2.34 25.26
CA LEU A 565 4.37 3.45 26.14
C LEU A 565 5.74 4.05 25.77
N SER A 566 5.88 5.37 25.92
CA SER A 566 7.18 6.04 25.94
C SER A 566 8.08 5.52 27.07
N SER A 567 9.39 5.74 26.97
CA SER A 567 10.37 5.27 27.98
C SER A 567 10.15 5.85 29.39
N ASP A 568 9.43 6.97 29.52
CA ASP A 568 9.05 7.57 30.81
C ASP A 568 7.63 7.18 31.28
N GLY A 569 6.91 6.37 30.50
CA GLY A 569 5.54 5.94 30.76
C GLY A 569 4.46 7.00 30.59
N ARG A 570 4.80 8.25 30.21
CA ARG A 570 3.86 9.40 30.19
C ARG A 570 3.08 9.57 28.89
N THR A 571 3.50 8.94 27.79
CA THR A 571 2.79 8.99 26.52
C THR A 571 2.50 7.58 26.02
N LEU A 572 1.24 7.30 25.67
CA LEU A 572 0.84 6.09 24.97
C LEU A 572 0.74 6.38 23.48
N LEU A 573 1.51 5.68 22.66
CA LEU A 573 1.30 5.60 21.21
C LEU A 573 0.31 4.47 20.93
N VAL A 574 -0.66 4.72 20.06
CA VAL A 574 -1.67 3.75 19.61
C VAL A 574 -1.70 3.73 18.10
N ILE A 575 -1.77 2.52 17.53
CA ILE A 575 -2.01 2.27 16.10
C ILE A 575 -3.22 1.35 16.00
N ALA A 576 -4.20 1.73 15.18
CA ALA A 576 -5.46 1.00 15.07
C ALA A 576 -5.99 1.00 13.63
N CYS A 577 -6.63 -0.09 13.22
CA CYS A 577 -7.36 -0.22 11.96
C CYS A 577 -8.48 -1.26 12.13
N ASN A 578 -9.66 -1.01 11.56
CA ASN A 578 -10.69 -2.04 11.40
C ASN A 578 -11.02 -2.22 9.91
N PRO A 579 -10.38 -3.17 9.21
CA PRO A 579 -10.70 -3.49 7.81
C PRO A 579 -12.18 -3.85 7.57
N HIS A 580 -12.89 -4.33 8.60
CA HIS A 580 -14.33 -4.61 8.53
C HIS A 580 -15.21 -3.40 8.91
N ASN A 581 -14.70 -2.16 8.91
CA ASN A 581 -15.50 -0.97 9.19
C ASN A 581 -15.93 -0.25 7.90
N GLN A 582 -17.23 0.06 7.83
CA GLN A 582 -17.90 0.67 6.68
C GLN A 582 -18.63 1.97 7.05
N GLY A 583 -18.33 2.52 8.22
CA GLY A 583 -18.93 3.75 8.74
C GLY A 583 -18.02 4.42 9.75
N VAL A 584 -18.59 5.07 10.75
CA VAL A 584 -17.84 5.67 11.85
C VAL A 584 -17.94 4.75 13.06
N GLU A 585 -16.79 4.31 13.59
CA GLU A 585 -16.70 3.45 14.77
C GLU A 585 -15.96 4.17 15.90
N GLN A 586 -16.62 4.32 17.05
CA GLN A 586 -15.98 4.81 18.26
C GLN A 586 -15.31 3.63 18.98
N VAL A 587 -14.03 3.79 19.28
CA VAL A 587 -13.20 2.77 19.91
C VAL A 587 -12.72 3.29 21.26
N ARG A 588 -12.83 2.45 22.29
CA ARG A 588 -12.24 2.67 23.61
C ARG A 588 -11.23 1.55 23.85
N ILE A 589 -10.05 1.90 24.35
CA ILE A 589 -9.02 0.94 24.72
C ILE A 589 -8.47 1.21 26.11
N ARG A 590 -7.89 0.19 26.74
CA ARG A 590 -7.06 0.32 27.94
C ARG A 590 -5.93 -0.70 27.91
N LEU A 591 -4.81 -0.39 28.55
CA LEU A 591 -3.73 -1.38 28.68
C LEU A 591 -4.20 -2.57 29.55
N PRO A 592 -3.74 -3.80 29.29
CA PRO A 592 -4.22 -4.99 29.99
C PRO A 592 -4.13 -4.84 31.51
N GLY A 593 -5.22 -5.13 32.22
CA GLY A 593 -5.32 -5.02 33.67
C GLY A 593 -5.36 -3.58 34.22
N ARG A 594 -5.33 -2.53 33.38
CA ARG A 594 -5.42 -1.12 33.82
C ARG A 594 -6.83 -0.55 33.67
N SER A 595 -7.19 0.37 34.55
CA SER A 595 -8.47 1.10 34.52
C SER A 595 -8.47 2.34 33.60
N THR A 596 -7.30 2.87 33.24
CA THR A 596 -7.19 4.06 32.38
C THR A 596 -7.58 3.77 30.95
N GLU A 597 -8.60 4.47 30.45
CA GLU A 597 -9.10 4.33 29.09
C GLU A 597 -8.68 5.48 28.17
N TYR A 598 -8.59 5.16 26.87
CA TYR A 598 -8.27 6.08 25.78
C TYR A 598 -9.28 5.87 24.66
N SER A 599 -9.80 6.97 24.09
CA SER A 599 -10.87 6.94 23.08
C SER A 599 -10.42 7.53 21.75
N PHE A 600 -10.83 6.92 20.64
CA PHE A 600 -10.61 7.43 19.29
C PHE A 600 -11.72 6.98 18.31
N GLU A 601 -11.73 7.61 17.13
CA GLU A 601 -12.67 7.33 16.05
C GLU A 601 -11.95 6.65 14.87
N LEU A 602 -12.60 5.66 14.26
CA LEU A 602 -12.19 5.07 12.97
C LEU A 602 -13.24 5.39 11.90
N ALA A 603 -12.78 5.98 10.78
CA ALA A 603 -13.61 6.30 9.63
C ALA A 603 -13.36 5.29 8.50
N GLY A 604 -14.31 4.38 8.31
CA GLY A 604 -14.13 3.21 7.46
C GLY A 604 -12.94 2.37 7.90
N ASP A 605 -12.26 1.79 6.91
CA ASP A 605 -11.08 0.96 7.08
C ASP A 605 -9.76 1.74 7.11
N PHE A 606 -9.79 3.08 7.09
CA PHE A 606 -8.59 3.89 7.23
C PHE A 606 -7.98 3.72 8.64
N PRO A 607 -6.66 3.44 8.72
CA PRO A 607 -5.97 3.31 10.00
C PRO A 607 -5.71 4.67 10.63
N ILE A 608 -5.43 4.66 11.94
CA ILE A 608 -4.89 5.81 12.68
C ILE A 608 -3.57 5.48 13.36
N ILE A 609 -2.82 6.53 13.67
CA ILE A 609 -1.72 6.53 14.64
C ILE A 609 -1.86 7.78 15.51
N GLN A 610 -1.91 7.59 16.83
CA GLN A 610 -2.26 8.66 17.77
C GLN A 610 -1.46 8.55 19.07
N ARG A 611 -1.01 9.69 19.59
CA ARG A 611 -0.43 9.81 20.94
C ARG A 611 -1.50 10.24 21.94
N PHE A 612 -1.48 9.65 23.12
CA PHE A 612 -2.28 10.05 24.28
C PHE A 612 -1.37 10.34 25.46
N GLN A 613 -1.74 11.31 26.31
CA GLN A 613 -1.09 11.47 27.61
C GLN A 613 -1.58 10.35 28.53
N ALA A 614 -0.63 9.57 29.06
CA ALA A 614 -0.90 8.56 30.07
C ALA A 614 -0.78 9.20 31.47
N PRO A 615 -1.59 8.79 32.45
CA PRO A 615 -1.48 9.30 33.81
C PRO A 615 -0.12 8.94 34.40
N ALA A 616 0.47 9.88 35.16
CA ALA A 616 1.68 9.62 35.93
C ALA A 616 1.45 8.42 36.86
N GLY A 617 2.43 7.52 36.95
CA GLY A 617 2.23 6.13 37.38
C GLY A 617 1.52 5.95 38.72
N GLY A 618 0.31 5.39 38.65
CA GLY A 618 -0.27 4.57 39.70
C GLY A 618 -0.23 3.10 39.28
N ASN A 619 0.07 2.20 40.22
CA ASN A 619 -0.02 0.76 40.05
C ASN A 619 -1.48 0.28 40.18
#